data_AF-A0A356KI74-F1
#
_entry.id   AF-A0A356KI74-F1
#
_cell.length_a   1.000
_cell.length_b   1.000
_cell.length_c   1.000
_cell.angle_alpha   90.00
_cell.angle_beta   90.00
_cell.angle_gamma   90.00
#
_symmetry.space_group_name_H-M   'P 1'
#
loop_
_entity.id
_entity.type
_entity.pdbx_description
1 polymer ?
#
loop_
_entity_poly.entity_id
_entity_poly.type
_entity_poly.pdbx_seq_one_letter_code
_entity_poly.pdbx_strand_id
1 'polypeptide(L)'
;MKVTGLQLEAAWTLPYLNAAPRGRGAVEVELPVLEGTVAGLPAELEALVVTSDLQGRELPRPQHGPPRLLGEALAEELELRSLMGELPPLERVGVVLAGDLYAVPGAAKRGGYGDVRSVWRAFAERFRWVAGVGGNHDGFGDERGLRGLHRFAARGVGHVLDGRATSLDGLRVGGLSGIVGNPRKPMRRRLDLFLERVGELVTRGLDLLVLHEGPAIPGAA
;
A
#
# COMPACT_ATOMS: atom_id res chain seq x y z
N MET A 1 5.65 -14.01 13.28
CA MET A 1 4.86 -12.85 13.78
C MET A 1 3.36 -13.20 13.90
N LYS A 2 2.59 -12.60 14.83
CA LYS A 2 1.12 -12.83 14.95
C LYS A 2 0.37 -11.59 15.40
N VAL A 3 -0.70 -11.19 14.71
CA VAL A 3 -1.64 -10.17 15.18
C VAL A 3 -2.44 -10.71 16.35
N THR A 4 -2.42 -10.02 17.48
CA THR A 4 -3.06 -10.44 18.75
C THR A 4 -4.31 -9.66 19.07
N GLY A 5 -4.52 -8.51 18.44
CA GLY A 5 -5.72 -7.69 18.61
C GLY A 5 -5.79 -6.59 17.55
N LEU A 6 -7.00 -6.12 17.28
CA LEU A 6 -7.27 -5.01 16.38
C LEU A 6 -8.37 -4.16 17.00
N GLN A 7 -8.11 -2.86 17.15
CA GLN A 7 -9.11 -1.88 17.55
C GLN A 7 -9.86 -1.45 16.29
N LEU A 8 -11.18 -1.63 16.29
CA LEU A 8 -12.04 -1.28 15.15
C LEU A 8 -12.47 0.19 15.17
N GLU A 9 -12.34 0.85 16.32
CA GLU A 9 -12.44 2.30 16.42
C GLU A 9 -11.13 2.92 15.89
N ALA A 10 -11.27 3.96 15.07
CA ALA A 10 -10.11 4.66 14.55
C ALA A 10 -9.40 5.42 15.68
N ALA A 11 -8.10 5.22 15.79
CA ALA A 11 -7.26 6.00 16.71
C ALA A 11 -7.27 7.48 16.27
N TRP A 12 -7.29 7.71 14.96
CA TRP A 12 -7.44 9.02 14.33
C TRP A 12 -7.85 8.86 12.87
N THR A 13 -8.21 9.98 12.23
CA THR A 13 -8.58 10.01 10.82
C THR A 13 -7.78 11.06 10.05
N LEU A 14 -7.58 10.80 8.76
CA LEU A 14 -6.97 11.74 7.82
C LEU A 14 -8.02 12.16 6.78
N PRO A 15 -8.43 13.44 6.74
CA PRO A 15 -9.36 13.91 5.73
C PRO A 15 -8.73 13.92 4.33
N TYR A 16 -9.49 13.52 3.32
CA TYR A 16 -9.03 13.44 1.94
C TYR A 16 -10.18 13.56 0.92
N LEU A 17 -9.83 13.85 -0.33
CA LEU A 17 -10.75 13.84 -1.46
C LEU A 17 -10.83 12.45 -2.09
N ASN A 18 -12.05 11.92 -2.19
CA ASN A 18 -12.37 10.71 -2.92
C ASN A 18 -13.33 11.00 -4.09
N ALA A 19 -13.35 10.11 -5.07
CA ALA A 19 -14.29 10.20 -6.17
C ALA A 19 -15.70 9.84 -5.71
N ALA A 20 -16.63 10.76 -5.93
CA ALA A 20 -18.03 10.58 -5.58
C ALA A 20 -18.63 9.34 -6.28
N PRO A 21 -19.55 8.63 -5.62
CA PRO A 21 -20.33 7.58 -6.29
C PRO A 21 -20.97 8.11 -7.58
N ARG A 22 -20.99 7.27 -8.62
CA ARG A 22 -21.59 7.58 -9.93
C ARG A 22 -20.97 8.78 -10.67
N GLY A 23 -19.74 9.19 -10.32
CA GLY A 23 -18.97 10.17 -11.10
C GLY A 23 -19.43 11.61 -10.94
N ARG A 24 -20.07 11.95 -9.80
CA ARG A 24 -20.58 13.30 -9.51
C ARG A 24 -19.52 14.25 -8.93
N GLY A 25 -18.27 14.14 -9.37
CA GLY A 25 -17.15 14.93 -8.85
C GLY A 25 -16.44 14.27 -7.66
N ALA A 26 -15.93 15.08 -6.75
CA ALA A 26 -15.20 14.64 -5.56
C ALA A 26 -16.02 14.90 -4.29
N VAL A 27 -15.78 14.10 -3.26
CA VAL A 27 -16.33 14.27 -1.91
C VAL A 27 -15.19 14.17 -0.89
N GLU A 28 -15.31 14.92 0.19
CA GLU A 28 -14.44 14.77 1.35
C GLU A 28 -14.84 13.53 2.13
N VAL A 29 -13.83 12.75 2.52
CA VAL A 29 -13.96 11.49 3.25
C VAL A 29 -12.84 11.43 4.28
N GLU A 30 -13.05 10.67 5.35
CA GLU A 30 -12.04 10.39 6.37
C GLU A 30 -11.40 9.03 6.11
N LEU A 31 -10.06 8.98 6.06
CA LEU A 31 -9.31 7.72 6.08
C LEU A 31 -9.11 7.33 7.56
N PRO A 32 -9.73 6.24 8.04
CA PRO A 32 -9.50 5.78 9.40
C PRO A 32 -8.11 5.14 9.53
N VAL A 33 -7.38 5.50 10.58
CA VAL A 33 -6.17 4.79 10.99
C VAL A 33 -6.50 3.98 12.23
N LEU A 34 -6.39 2.66 12.08
CA LEU A 34 -6.67 1.69 13.13
C LEU A 34 -5.38 1.25 13.81
N GLU A 35 -5.48 0.89 15.08
CA GLU A 35 -4.36 0.33 15.83
C GLU A 35 -4.57 -1.16 16.09
N GLY A 36 -3.49 -1.93 15.94
CA GLY A 36 -3.47 -3.35 16.22
C GLY A 36 -2.27 -3.72 17.08
N THR A 37 -2.41 -4.78 17.86
CA THR A 37 -1.29 -5.36 18.61
C THR A 37 -0.74 -6.56 17.87
N VAL A 38 0.58 -6.69 17.89
CA VAL A 38 1.30 -7.77 17.22
C VAL A 38 2.35 -8.34 18.15
N ALA A 39 2.45 -9.67 18.17
CA ALA A 39 3.47 -10.41 18.89
C ALA A 39 4.57 -10.90 17.95
N GLY A 40 5.80 -10.91 18.43
CA GLY A 40 6.96 -11.43 17.71
C GLY A 40 7.38 -10.56 16.53
N LEU A 41 7.36 -9.23 16.70
CA LEU A 41 8.15 -8.35 15.86
C LEU A 41 9.65 -8.53 16.20
N PRO A 42 10.56 -8.40 15.21
CA PRO A 42 11.99 -8.31 15.46
C PRO A 42 12.35 -7.11 16.34
N ALA A 43 13.51 -7.15 17.00
CA ALA A 43 13.94 -6.13 17.95
C ALA A 43 14.16 -4.74 17.30
N GLU A 44 14.49 -4.76 16.01
CA GLU A 44 14.70 -3.59 15.16
C GLU A 44 13.40 -2.80 14.90
N LEU A 45 12.24 -3.45 15.07
CA LEU A 45 10.93 -2.90 14.77
C LEU A 45 10.10 -2.71 16.04
N GLU A 46 9.51 -1.53 16.18
CA GLU A 46 8.50 -1.25 17.20
C GLU A 46 7.08 -1.32 16.64
N ALA A 47 6.90 -1.03 15.36
CA ALA A 47 5.60 -1.07 14.71
C ALA A 47 5.69 -1.42 13.22
N LEU A 48 4.54 -1.78 12.66
CA LEU A 48 4.31 -1.89 11.23
C LEU A 48 3.15 -0.98 10.82
N VAL A 49 3.31 -0.24 9.73
CA VAL A 49 2.18 0.39 9.02
C VAL A 49 1.79 -0.54 7.88
N VAL A 50 0.54 -1.00 7.88
CA VAL A 50 0.00 -1.84 6.80
C VAL A 50 -1.17 -1.10 6.17
N THR A 51 -1.12 -0.87 4.86
CA THR A 51 -2.14 -0.09 4.16
C THR A 51 -2.32 -0.51 2.71
N SER A 52 -3.52 -0.31 2.19
CA SER A 52 -3.91 -0.50 0.79
C SER A 52 -4.97 0.55 0.43
N ASP A 53 -5.37 0.57 -0.85
CA ASP A 53 -6.57 1.28 -1.30
C ASP A 53 -6.58 2.77 -0.95
N LEU A 54 -5.41 3.40 -1.00
CA LEU A 54 -5.22 4.84 -0.82
C LEU A 54 -5.62 5.63 -2.09
N GLN A 55 -6.73 5.26 -2.72
CA GLN A 55 -7.25 5.83 -3.97
C GLN A 55 -7.91 7.20 -3.76
N GLY A 56 -7.27 8.06 -2.98
CA GLY A 56 -7.68 9.41 -2.67
C GLY A 56 -6.62 10.44 -3.03
N ARG A 57 -6.98 11.71 -2.83
CA ARG A 57 -6.05 12.84 -2.89
C ARG A 57 -6.12 13.65 -1.61
N GLU A 58 -5.02 14.31 -1.29
CA GLU A 58 -4.97 15.31 -0.23
C GLU A 58 -6.10 16.35 -0.42
N LEU A 59 -6.56 16.97 0.66
CA LEU A 59 -7.44 18.13 0.55
C LEU A 59 -6.71 19.31 -0.13
N PRO A 60 -7.39 20.11 -0.97
CA PRO A 60 -6.78 21.28 -1.59
C PRO A 60 -6.33 22.30 -0.54
N ARG A 61 -5.10 22.79 -0.65
CA ARG A 61 -4.60 23.90 0.15
C ARG A 61 -4.39 25.12 -0.76
N PRO A 62 -4.95 26.31 -0.45
CA PRO A 62 -4.96 27.46 -1.37
C PRO A 62 -3.58 27.91 -1.90
N GLN A 63 -2.50 27.63 -1.17
CA GLN A 63 -1.14 28.05 -1.49
C GLN A 63 -0.26 26.94 -2.06
N HIS A 64 -0.80 25.73 -2.22
CA HIS A 64 -0.06 24.57 -2.70
C HIS A 64 -0.52 24.22 -4.12
N GLY A 65 0.35 23.53 -4.85
CA GLY A 65 0.04 22.99 -6.18
C GLY A 65 -1.13 21.99 -6.17
N PRO A 66 -1.34 21.23 -7.26
CA PRO A 66 -2.44 20.27 -7.32
C PRO A 66 -2.35 19.27 -6.16
N PRO A 67 -3.50 18.85 -5.58
CA PRO A 67 -3.49 17.96 -4.42
C PRO A 67 -2.76 16.65 -4.72
N ARG A 68 -1.86 16.28 -3.80
CA ARG A 68 -1.02 15.07 -3.92
C ARG A 68 -1.85 13.79 -3.81
N LEU A 69 -1.24 12.65 -4.10
CA LEU A 69 -1.84 11.34 -3.81
C LEU A 69 -1.98 11.16 -2.29
N LEU A 70 -3.07 10.53 -1.84
CA LEU A 70 -3.34 10.32 -0.42
C LEU A 70 -2.18 9.63 0.30
N GLY A 71 -1.53 8.65 -0.34
CA GLY A 71 -0.38 7.97 0.26
C GLY A 71 0.84 8.88 0.51
N GLU A 72 1.02 9.95 -0.26
CA GLU A 72 2.08 10.94 0.03
C GLU A 72 1.74 11.77 1.27
N ALA A 73 0.47 12.20 1.40
CA ALA A 73 0.00 12.93 2.57
C ALA A 73 0.00 12.06 3.83
N LEU A 74 -0.38 10.78 3.72
CA LEU A 74 -0.35 9.83 4.83
C LEU A 74 1.07 9.60 5.35
N ALA A 75 2.06 9.46 4.46
CA ALA A 75 3.46 9.29 4.87
C ALA A 75 3.97 10.49 5.68
N GLU A 76 3.58 11.72 5.29
CA GLU A 76 3.91 12.95 6.02
C GLU A 76 3.17 13.06 7.36
N GLU A 77 1.88 12.72 7.40
CA GLU A 77 1.10 12.73 8.64
C GLU A 77 1.65 11.74 9.68
N LEU A 78 2.06 10.54 9.24
CA LEU A 78 2.70 9.56 10.13
C LEU A 78 4.04 10.06 10.68
N GLU A 79 4.81 10.81 9.90
CA GLU A 79 6.04 11.47 10.36
C GLU A 79 5.75 12.54 11.40
N LEU A 80 4.75 13.39 11.18
CA LEU A 80 4.32 14.39 12.17
C LEU A 80 3.91 13.74 13.50
N ARG A 81 3.15 12.64 13.45
CA ARG A 81 2.73 11.90 14.64
C ARG A 81 3.90 11.23 15.37
N SER A 82 4.87 10.72 14.64
CA SER A 82 6.12 10.22 15.24
C SER A 82 6.88 11.34 15.96
N LEU A 83 6.99 12.52 15.34
CA LEU A 83 7.62 13.70 15.96
C LEU A 83 6.88 14.19 17.21
N MET A 84 5.56 14.01 17.27
CA MET A 84 4.73 14.32 18.43
C MET A 84 4.78 13.24 19.53
N GLY A 85 5.46 12.12 19.29
CA GLY A 85 5.56 10.99 20.23
C GLY A 85 4.31 10.10 20.25
N GLU A 86 3.41 10.24 19.28
CA GLU A 86 2.21 9.40 19.13
C GLU A 86 2.53 8.07 18.44
N LEU A 87 3.61 8.05 17.64
CA LEU A 87 4.14 6.85 16.99
C LEU A 87 5.60 6.65 17.38
N PRO A 88 6.12 5.40 17.30
CA PRO A 88 7.56 5.16 17.43
C PRO A 88 8.38 5.98 16.43
N PRO A 89 9.69 6.17 16.67
CA PRO A 89 10.60 6.72 15.68
C PRO A 89 10.53 5.94 14.37
N LEU A 90 10.38 6.63 13.23
CA LEU A 90 10.09 5.97 11.94
C LEU A 90 11.21 5.05 11.44
N GLU A 91 12.45 5.23 11.91
CA GLU A 91 13.58 4.33 11.68
C GLU A 91 13.44 2.96 12.39
N ARG A 92 12.39 2.81 13.20
CA ARG A 92 11.96 1.55 13.85
C ARG A 92 10.58 1.10 13.38
N VAL A 93 10.07 1.68 12.29
CA VAL A 93 8.76 1.33 11.72
C VAL A 93 8.94 0.81 10.29
N GLY A 94 8.39 -0.38 10.04
CA GLY A 94 8.32 -0.97 8.70
C GLY A 94 6.99 -0.67 8.03
N VAL A 95 6.97 -0.54 6.70
CA VAL A 95 5.74 -0.24 5.94
C VAL A 95 5.44 -1.34 4.94
N VAL A 96 4.19 -1.78 4.92
CA VAL A 96 3.63 -2.73 3.95
C VAL A 96 2.56 -2.05 3.11
N LEU A 97 2.85 -1.87 1.82
CA LEU A 97 1.92 -1.32 0.83
C LEU A 97 1.25 -2.45 0.04
N ALA A 98 -0.06 -2.63 0.21
CA ALA A 98 -0.85 -3.68 -0.46
C ALA A 98 -1.58 -3.19 -1.71
N GLY A 99 -1.09 -2.12 -2.34
CA GLY A 99 -1.50 -1.67 -3.66
C GLY A 99 -2.71 -0.73 -3.69
N ASP A 100 -3.01 -0.26 -4.90
CA ASP A 100 -4.10 0.68 -5.22
C ASP A 100 -3.94 2.03 -4.53
N LEU A 101 -2.80 2.67 -4.81
CA LEU A 101 -2.36 3.94 -4.23
C LEU A 101 -2.66 5.13 -5.15
N TYR A 102 -3.21 4.88 -6.34
CA TYR A 102 -3.47 5.90 -7.35
C TYR A 102 -4.90 6.45 -7.28
N ALA A 103 -5.02 7.77 -7.42
CA ALA A 103 -6.27 8.46 -7.69
C ALA A 103 -6.14 9.39 -8.90
N VAL A 104 -7.20 9.52 -9.70
CA VAL A 104 -7.27 10.49 -10.81
C VAL A 104 -7.13 11.93 -10.27
N PRO A 105 -6.45 12.86 -10.96
CA PRO A 105 -6.42 14.28 -10.60
C PRO A 105 -7.79 14.84 -10.20
N GLY A 106 -7.81 15.60 -9.09
CA GLY A 106 -9.04 16.15 -8.50
C GLY A 106 -10.05 15.12 -8.00
N ALA A 107 -9.65 13.84 -7.86
CA ALA A 107 -10.54 12.73 -7.52
C ALA A 107 -11.79 12.67 -8.42
N ALA A 108 -11.68 13.07 -9.68
CA ALA A 108 -12.83 13.27 -10.56
C ALA A 108 -13.55 11.96 -10.95
N LYS A 109 -12.89 10.81 -10.80
CA LYS A 109 -13.39 9.51 -11.23
C LYS A 109 -12.80 8.35 -10.41
N ARG A 110 -13.64 7.35 -10.13
CA ARG A 110 -13.23 6.05 -9.54
C ARG A 110 -12.48 5.17 -10.54
N GLY A 111 -11.54 4.37 -10.05
CA GLY A 111 -10.88 3.32 -10.81
C GLY A 111 -9.92 3.82 -11.91
N GLY A 112 -9.18 4.90 -11.64
CA GLY A 112 -8.12 5.39 -12.52
C GLY A 112 -6.89 4.48 -12.53
N TYR A 113 -6.02 4.59 -13.53
CA TYR A 113 -4.71 3.93 -13.52
C TYR A 113 -3.65 4.99 -13.73
N GLY A 114 -2.61 5.02 -12.88
CA GLY A 114 -1.56 6.02 -13.02
C GLY A 114 -0.41 5.85 -12.03
N ASP A 115 0.59 6.71 -12.19
CA ASP A 115 1.89 6.55 -11.54
C ASP A 115 1.83 6.73 -10.02
N VAL A 116 2.34 5.75 -9.27
CA VAL A 116 2.42 5.77 -7.79
C VAL A 116 3.84 5.77 -7.25
N ARG A 117 4.86 5.93 -8.12
CA ARG A 117 6.27 5.95 -7.71
C ARG A 117 6.59 7.03 -6.67
N SER A 118 5.82 8.12 -6.62
CA SER A 118 5.96 9.17 -5.61
C SER A 118 5.51 8.71 -4.22
N VAL A 119 4.40 7.95 -4.14
CA VAL A 119 3.93 7.36 -2.87
C VAL A 119 4.98 6.42 -2.29
N TRP A 120 5.51 5.51 -3.12
CA TRP A 120 6.58 4.59 -2.69
C TRP A 120 7.82 5.33 -2.16
N ARG A 121 8.23 6.42 -2.84
CA ARG A 121 9.35 7.26 -2.38
C ARG A 121 9.03 7.95 -1.06
N ALA A 122 7.82 8.51 -0.92
CA ALA A 122 7.41 9.23 0.27
C ALA A 122 7.53 8.35 1.53
N PHE A 123 7.13 7.08 1.47
CA PHE A 123 7.34 6.15 2.57
C PHE A 123 8.81 5.71 2.69
N ALA A 124 9.49 5.38 1.58
CA ALA A 124 10.85 4.84 1.64
C ALA A 124 11.89 5.84 2.16
N GLU A 125 11.64 7.14 1.99
CA GLU A 125 12.50 8.22 2.50
C GLU A 125 12.36 8.44 4.01
N ARG A 126 11.29 7.94 4.64
CA ARG A 126 10.94 8.21 6.05
C ARG A 126 11.09 7.01 6.96
N PHE A 127 10.71 5.83 6.47
CA PHE A 127 10.57 4.63 7.27
C PHE A 127 11.78 3.72 7.16
N ARG A 128 11.96 2.85 8.15
CA ARG A 128 13.06 1.87 8.18
C ARG A 128 13.17 1.06 6.89
N TRP A 129 12.02 0.61 6.39
CA TRP A 129 11.89 0.00 5.08
C TRP A 129 10.45 0.08 4.59
N VAL A 130 10.31 -0.01 3.27
CA VAL A 130 9.02 -0.18 2.58
C VAL A 130 9.07 -1.46 1.79
N ALA A 131 8.06 -2.30 1.95
CA ALA A 131 7.82 -3.47 1.13
C ALA A 131 6.37 -3.51 0.67
N GLY A 132 6.09 -4.21 -0.41
CA GLY A 132 4.70 -4.31 -0.84
C GLY A 132 4.49 -4.81 -2.25
N VAL A 133 3.25 -4.73 -2.70
CA VAL A 133 2.80 -5.15 -4.02
C VAL A 133 2.11 -3.99 -4.73
N GLY A 134 2.12 -4.00 -6.06
CA GLY A 134 1.28 -3.10 -6.85
C GLY A 134 -0.14 -3.64 -6.99
N GLY A 135 -1.12 -2.77 -6.78
CA GLY A 135 -2.53 -3.05 -7.05
C GLY A 135 -2.87 -2.95 -8.54
N ASN A 136 -4.13 -3.15 -8.90
CA ASN A 136 -4.53 -3.14 -10.30
C ASN A 136 -4.72 -1.74 -10.90
N HIS A 137 -4.74 -0.72 -10.06
CA HIS A 137 -4.82 0.69 -10.43
C HIS A 137 -3.45 1.40 -10.40
N ASP A 138 -2.40 0.69 -9.99
CA ASP A 138 -1.06 1.25 -9.87
C ASP A 138 -0.26 1.16 -11.17
N GLY A 139 0.24 2.31 -11.60
CA GLY A 139 1.25 2.45 -12.63
C GLY A 139 2.63 2.79 -12.05
N PHE A 140 3.68 2.43 -12.79
CA PHE A 140 5.06 2.60 -12.36
C PHE A 140 5.87 3.24 -13.49
N GLY A 141 5.61 4.53 -13.71
CA GLY A 141 6.14 5.30 -14.84
C GLY A 141 5.48 5.00 -16.17
N ASP A 142 6.24 5.19 -17.25
CA ASP A 142 5.68 5.30 -18.61
C ASP A 142 5.23 3.95 -19.19
N GLU A 143 5.86 2.85 -18.78
CA GLU A 143 5.37 1.54 -19.20
C GLU A 143 4.28 1.02 -18.30
N ARG A 144 3.32 0.37 -18.94
CA ARG A 144 2.12 -0.15 -18.30
C ARG A 144 2.32 -1.55 -17.75
N GLY A 145 1.60 -1.84 -16.67
CA GLY A 145 1.53 -3.16 -16.05
C GLY A 145 2.84 -3.62 -15.43
N LEU A 146 3.03 -4.93 -15.39
CA LEU A 146 4.13 -5.59 -14.67
C LEU A 146 5.52 -5.18 -15.16
N ARG A 147 5.67 -4.79 -16.44
CA ARG A 147 6.97 -4.30 -16.95
C ARG A 147 7.39 -2.99 -16.30
N GLY A 148 6.45 -2.06 -16.11
CA GLY A 148 6.69 -0.81 -15.38
C GLY A 148 7.10 -1.10 -13.94
N LEU A 149 6.36 -1.99 -13.27
CA LEU A 149 6.64 -2.44 -11.90
C LEU A 149 8.06 -3.02 -11.78
N HIS A 150 8.45 -3.93 -12.67
CA HIS A 150 9.78 -4.57 -12.62
C HIS A 150 10.92 -3.59 -12.83
N ARG A 151 10.78 -2.62 -13.75
CA ARG A 151 11.79 -1.56 -13.89
C ARG A 151 11.85 -0.63 -12.70
N PHE A 152 10.72 -0.33 -12.07
CA PHE A 152 10.72 0.44 -10.83
C PHE A 152 11.41 -0.33 -9.70
N ALA A 153 11.10 -1.62 -9.54
CA ALA A 153 11.74 -2.49 -8.55
C ALA A 153 13.27 -2.52 -8.70
N ALA A 154 13.78 -2.53 -9.95
CA ALA A 154 15.21 -2.48 -10.25
C ALA A 154 15.91 -1.19 -9.77
N ARG A 155 15.17 -0.12 -9.44
CA ARG A 155 15.73 1.14 -8.92
C ARG A 155 15.99 1.12 -7.42
N GLY A 156 15.50 0.13 -6.68
CA GLY A 156 15.81 -0.03 -5.25
C GLY A 156 15.14 0.97 -4.31
N VAL A 157 14.12 1.71 -4.75
CA VAL A 157 13.36 2.67 -3.91
C VAL A 157 12.59 1.97 -2.78
N GLY A 158 12.39 0.65 -2.86
CA GLY A 158 11.77 -0.15 -1.83
C GLY A 158 11.74 -1.62 -2.24
N HIS A 159 11.25 -2.48 -1.36
CA HIS A 159 11.16 -3.92 -1.60
C HIS A 159 9.86 -4.27 -2.31
N VAL A 160 9.82 -4.04 -3.63
CA VAL A 160 8.71 -4.47 -4.47
C VAL A 160 8.66 -6.00 -4.53
N LEU A 161 7.48 -6.55 -4.24
CA LEU A 161 7.21 -7.98 -4.15
C LEU A 161 6.32 -8.39 -5.33
N ASP A 162 6.89 -9.21 -6.22
CA ASP A 162 6.15 -9.79 -7.33
C ASP A 162 6.64 -11.22 -7.61
N GLY A 163 6.01 -12.21 -6.96
CA GLY A 163 6.45 -13.61 -7.04
C GLY A 163 7.78 -13.86 -6.32
N ARG A 164 8.14 -12.98 -5.38
CA ARG A 164 9.40 -13.03 -4.62
C ARG A 164 9.16 -12.77 -3.14
N ALA A 165 10.15 -13.16 -2.35
CA ALA A 165 10.21 -12.91 -0.92
C ALA A 165 11.59 -12.34 -0.55
N THR A 166 11.63 -11.61 0.56
CA THR A 166 12.84 -10.99 1.11
C THR A 166 12.80 -11.06 2.64
N SER A 167 13.95 -10.93 3.28
CA SER A 167 14.05 -10.78 4.73
C SER A 167 14.34 -9.32 5.06
N LEU A 168 13.54 -8.72 5.94
CA LEU A 168 13.62 -7.33 6.37
C LEU A 168 13.71 -7.33 7.89
N ASP A 169 14.90 -7.07 8.42
CA ASP A 169 15.19 -7.15 9.86
C ASP A 169 14.70 -8.47 10.51
N GLY A 170 14.86 -9.59 9.81
CA GLY A 170 14.40 -10.89 10.30
C GLY A 170 12.94 -11.23 10.02
N LEU A 171 12.09 -10.29 9.56
CA LEU A 171 10.76 -10.63 9.02
C LEU A 171 10.87 -11.15 7.59
N ARG A 172 10.32 -12.33 7.32
CA ARG A 172 10.26 -12.87 5.96
C ARG A 172 8.96 -12.43 5.29
N VAL A 173 9.08 -11.50 4.36
CA VAL A 173 7.95 -10.88 3.65
C VAL A 173 7.97 -11.31 2.19
N GLY A 174 6.85 -11.83 1.69
CA GLY A 174 6.67 -12.17 0.28
C GLY A 174 5.36 -11.63 -0.27
N GLY A 175 5.24 -11.55 -1.58
CA GLY A 175 4.04 -11.02 -2.19
C GLY A 175 3.99 -11.16 -3.70
N LEU A 176 2.78 -10.95 -4.23
CA LEU A 176 2.49 -11.02 -5.66
C LEU A 176 1.70 -9.78 -6.08
N SER A 177 2.20 -9.07 -7.09
CA SER A 177 1.57 -7.86 -7.59
C SER A 177 0.53 -8.15 -8.67
N GLY A 178 -0.46 -7.26 -8.75
CA GLY A 178 -1.63 -7.37 -9.61
C GLY A 178 -2.69 -8.32 -9.05
N ILE A 179 -3.77 -8.46 -9.81
CA ILE A 179 -4.94 -9.27 -9.43
C ILE A 179 -5.25 -10.33 -10.48
N VAL A 180 -6.19 -11.22 -10.19
CA VAL A 180 -6.71 -12.14 -11.19
C VAL A 180 -7.61 -11.37 -12.18
N GLY A 181 -7.45 -11.63 -13.48
CA GLY A 181 -8.32 -11.05 -14.49
C GLY A 181 -7.79 -11.17 -15.91
N ASN A 182 -8.31 -10.34 -16.82
CA ASN A 182 -7.86 -10.33 -18.21
C ASN A 182 -6.39 -9.84 -18.31
N PRO A 183 -5.44 -10.70 -18.72
CA PRO A 183 -4.00 -10.35 -18.76
C PRO A 183 -3.64 -9.32 -19.84
N ARG A 184 -4.58 -8.98 -20.73
CA ARG A 184 -4.41 -7.86 -21.68
C ARG A 184 -4.57 -6.50 -21.02
N LYS A 185 -5.15 -6.45 -19.81
CA LYS A 185 -5.26 -5.23 -19.01
C LYS A 185 -4.03 -5.12 -18.07
N PRO A 186 -3.55 -3.91 -17.76
CA PRO A 186 -2.46 -3.71 -16.81
C PRO A 186 -2.75 -4.38 -15.47
N MET A 187 -1.66 -4.84 -14.82
CA MET A 187 -1.67 -5.36 -13.44
C MET A 187 -2.70 -6.48 -13.21
N ARG A 188 -2.91 -7.32 -14.24
CA ARG A 188 -3.80 -8.48 -14.19
C ARG A 188 -3.09 -9.72 -14.70
N ARG A 189 -3.37 -10.85 -14.05
CA ARG A 189 -2.80 -12.16 -14.34
C ARG A 189 -3.91 -13.15 -14.61
N ARG A 190 -3.60 -14.20 -15.38
CA ARG A 190 -4.48 -15.37 -15.45
C ARG A 190 -4.52 -16.05 -14.08
N LEU A 191 -5.67 -16.64 -13.75
CA LEU A 191 -5.90 -17.32 -12.47
C LEU A 191 -4.88 -18.44 -12.22
N ASP A 192 -4.62 -19.29 -13.21
CA ASP A 192 -3.69 -20.41 -13.10
C ASP A 192 -2.27 -19.95 -12.73
N LEU A 193 -1.74 -18.96 -13.45
CA LEU A 193 -0.43 -18.38 -13.16
C LEU A 193 -0.41 -17.65 -11.81
N PHE A 194 -1.51 -17.01 -11.40
CA PHE A 194 -1.59 -16.36 -10.10
C PHE A 194 -1.51 -17.40 -8.97
N LEU A 195 -2.32 -18.45 -9.04
CA LEU A 195 -2.36 -19.52 -8.04
C LEU A 195 -1.04 -20.29 -7.95
N GLU A 196 -0.41 -20.59 -9.09
CA GLU A 196 0.92 -21.21 -9.13
C GLU A 196 1.93 -20.38 -8.33
N ARG A 197 1.98 -19.06 -8.57
CA ARG A 197 2.92 -18.15 -7.89
C ARG A 197 2.61 -17.96 -6.41
N VAL A 198 1.34 -17.86 -6.04
CA VAL A 198 0.95 -17.83 -4.62
C VAL A 198 1.34 -19.15 -3.95
N GLY A 199 1.10 -20.29 -4.60
CA GLY A 199 1.52 -21.62 -4.16
C GLY A 199 3.03 -21.70 -3.89
N GLU A 200 3.84 -21.17 -4.82
CA GLU A 200 5.29 -21.07 -4.63
C GLU A 200 5.72 -20.14 -3.48
N LEU A 201 4.92 -19.14 -3.12
CA LEU A 201 5.22 -18.21 -2.04
C LEU A 201 4.87 -18.78 -0.67
N VAL A 202 3.71 -19.44 -0.54
CA VAL A 202 3.25 -19.99 0.75
C VAL A 202 4.16 -21.10 1.28
N THR A 203 4.87 -21.81 0.41
CA THR A 203 5.85 -22.84 0.81
C THR A 203 7.17 -22.26 1.34
N ARG A 204 7.36 -20.94 1.29
CA ARG A 204 8.63 -20.28 1.68
C ARG A 204 8.72 -19.92 3.16
N GLY A 205 7.75 -20.33 3.99
CA GLY A 205 7.77 -20.02 5.43
C GLY A 205 7.80 -18.51 5.70
N LEU A 206 6.91 -17.77 5.04
CA LEU A 206 6.79 -16.32 5.19
C LEU A 206 6.13 -15.98 6.53
N ASP A 207 6.60 -14.89 7.17
CA ASP A 207 5.87 -14.25 8.26
C ASP A 207 4.69 -13.43 7.72
N LEU A 208 4.85 -12.83 6.54
CA LEU A 208 3.86 -12.01 5.88
C LEU A 208 3.75 -12.37 4.40
N LEU A 209 2.53 -12.67 3.95
CA LEU A 209 2.18 -12.76 2.54
C LEU A 209 1.32 -11.54 2.18
N VAL A 210 1.80 -10.73 1.24
CA VAL A 210 1.12 -9.52 0.78
C VAL A 210 0.49 -9.78 -0.59
N LEU A 211 -0.82 -9.60 -0.67
CA LEU A 211 -1.61 -9.65 -1.88
C LEU A 211 -2.50 -8.41 -1.90
N HIS A 212 -2.75 -7.86 -3.10
CA HIS A 212 -3.73 -6.78 -3.23
C HIS A 212 -5.15 -7.33 -3.16
N GLU A 213 -5.46 -8.35 -3.97
CA GLU A 213 -6.71 -9.09 -3.86
C GLU A 213 -6.52 -10.24 -2.84
N GLY A 214 -7.09 -10.07 -1.65
CA GLY A 214 -7.09 -11.10 -0.61
C GLY A 214 -7.97 -12.31 -0.96
N PRO A 215 -7.81 -13.45 -0.26
CA PRO A 215 -8.72 -14.58 -0.43
C PRO A 215 -10.15 -14.19 -0.04
N ALA A 216 -11.13 -14.77 -0.73
CA ALA A 216 -12.52 -14.66 -0.28
C ALA A 216 -12.64 -15.26 1.12
N ILE A 217 -13.05 -14.46 2.10
CA ILE A 217 -13.32 -14.92 3.45
C ILE A 217 -14.83 -15.20 3.53
N PRO A 218 -15.25 -16.46 3.76
CA PRO A 218 -16.67 -16.76 3.92
C PRO A 218 -17.31 -15.91 5.02
N GLY A 219 -18.37 -15.17 4.68
CA GLY A 219 -19.11 -14.33 5.63
C GLY A 219 -18.59 -12.89 5.78
N ALA A 220 -17.52 -12.50 5.09
CA ALA A 220 -17.16 -11.10 4.92
C ALA A 220 -17.86 -10.54 3.66
N ALA A 221 -18.65 -9.48 3.82
CA ALA A 221 -19.36 -8.77 2.75
C ALA A 221 -19.02 -7.29 2.79
#